data_AF-A0A252E240-F1
#
_entry.id   AF-A0A252E240-F1
#
_cell.length_a   1.000
_cell.length_b   1.000
_cell.length_c   1.000
_cell.angle_alpha   90.00
_cell.angle_beta   90.00
_cell.angle_gamma   90.00
#
_symmetry.space_group_name_H-M   'P 1'
#
loop_
_entity.id
_entity.type
_entity.pdbx_description
1 polymer ?
#
loop_
_entity_poly.entity_id
_entity_poly.type
_entity_poly.pdbx_seq_one_letter_code
_entity_poly.pdbx_strand_id
1 'polypeptide(L)'
;MFKLSPKFSVVLVIITALVLICWQFFEAKPVLSEKLDIDFVNQSTLVATAPLPPSLVPAVLGGKPVYILYVTRSQDTVLVRCYPGYEPTIAVRAMGSNPNAKTQKEGVMTCRPSA
;
A
#
# COMPACT_ATOMS: atom_id res chain seq x y z
N MET A 1 -68.48 -23.86 -6.00
CA MET A 1 -68.03 -23.50 -4.64
C MET A 1 -67.09 -24.58 -4.14
N PHE A 2 -65.77 -24.36 -4.21
CA PHE A 2 -64.77 -25.34 -3.75
C PHE A 2 -64.71 -25.31 -2.21
N LYS A 3 -65.22 -26.36 -1.56
CA LYS A 3 -65.02 -26.61 -0.12
C LYS A 3 -63.59 -27.07 0.09
N LEU A 4 -62.66 -26.13 0.28
CA LEU A 4 -61.27 -26.43 0.65
C LEU A 4 -61.27 -27.04 2.06
N SER A 5 -60.93 -28.32 2.13
CA SER A 5 -60.74 -29.00 3.42
C SER A 5 -59.54 -28.37 4.14
N PRO A 6 -59.54 -28.33 5.49
CA PRO A 6 -58.58 -27.52 6.27
C PRO A 6 -57.11 -27.90 6.02
N LYS A 7 -56.86 -29.12 5.53
CA LYS A 7 -55.52 -29.60 5.15
C LYS A 7 -54.95 -28.87 3.94
N PHE A 8 -55.77 -28.55 2.93
CA PHE A 8 -55.29 -27.80 1.75
C PHE A 8 -55.04 -26.33 2.07
N SER A 9 -55.78 -25.75 3.00
CA SER A 9 -55.56 -24.37 3.42
C SER A 9 -54.21 -24.19 4.12
N VAL A 10 -53.79 -25.16 4.94
CA VAL A 10 -52.48 -25.11 5.62
C VAL A 10 -51.33 -25.25 4.61
N VAL A 11 -51.46 -26.15 3.64
CA VAL A 11 -50.45 -26.34 2.59
C VAL A 11 -50.30 -25.08 1.73
N LEU A 12 -51.41 -24.42 1.39
CA LEU A 12 -51.37 -23.19 0.60
C LEU A 12 -50.60 -22.07 1.33
N VAL A 13 -50.80 -21.93 2.65
CA VAL A 13 -50.11 -20.93 3.47
C VAL A 13 -48.61 -21.21 3.58
N ILE A 14 -48.22 -22.48 3.66
CA ILE A 14 -46.79 -22.86 3.70
C ILE A 14 -46.12 -22.56 2.37
N ILE A 15 -46.78 -22.87 1.24
CA ILE A 15 -46.25 -22.59 -0.09
C ILE A 15 -46.11 -21.07 -0.32
N THR A 16 -47.11 -20.27 0.08
CA THR A 16 -47.00 -18.81 -0.07
C THR A 16 -45.91 -18.22 0.82
N ALA A 17 -45.73 -18.72 2.05
CA ALA A 17 -44.63 -18.30 2.92
C ALA A 17 -43.26 -18.64 2.32
N LEU A 18 -43.08 -19.85 1.78
CA LEU A 18 -41.83 -20.26 1.11
C LEU A 18 -41.53 -19.39 -0.12
N VAL A 19 -42.54 -19.08 -0.94
CA VAL A 19 -42.38 -18.21 -2.12
C VAL A 19 -41.96 -16.79 -1.70
N LEU A 20 -42.58 -16.22 -0.66
CA LEU A 20 -42.20 -14.90 -0.15
C LEU A 20 -40.77 -14.88 0.38
N ILE A 21 -40.33 -15.92 1.08
CA ILE A 21 -38.94 -16.04 1.58
C ILE A 21 -37.96 -16.16 0.41
N CYS A 22 -38.25 -17.00 -0.59
CA CYS A 22 -37.41 -17.15 -1.77
C CYS A 22 -37.27 -15.85 -2.57
N TRP A 23 -38.32 -15.02 -2.60
CA TRP A 23 -38.26 -13.74 -3.31
C TRP A 23 -37.30 -12.74 -2.64
N GLN A 24 -37.14 -12.79 -1.32
CA GLN A 24 -36.19 -11.92 -0.60
C GLN A 24 -34.72 -12.23 -0.94
N PHE A 25 -34.41 -13.45 -1.37
CA PHE A 25 -33.05 -13.81 -1.79
C PHE A 25 -32.71 -13.32 -3.21
N PHE A 26 -33.71 -12.93 -4.01
CA PHE A 26 -33.50 -12.50 -5.39
C PHE A 26 -33.22 -11.00 -5.56
N GLU A 27 -33.36 -10.19 -4.50
CA GLU A 27 -33.02 -8.75 -4.50
C GLU A 27 -31.62 -8.43 -3.93
N ALA A 28 -30.79 -9.44 -3.66
CA ALA A 28 -29.38 -9.20 -3.43
C ALA A 28 -28.70 -8.89 -4.78
N LYS A 29 -28.54 -7.61 -5.10
CA LYS A 29 -27.61 -7.16 -6.15
C LYS A 29 -26.27 -7.88 -5.91
N PRO A 30 -25.71 -8.62 -6.88
CA PRO A 30 -24.35 -9.13 -6.75
C PRO A 30 -23.40 -7.93 -6.77
N VAL A 31 -23.12 -7.39 -5.59
CA VAL A 31 -22.00 -6.50 -5.34
C VAL A 31 -20.78 -7.41 -5.25
N LEU A 32 -19.86 -7.25 -6.19
CA LEU A 32 -18.70 -8.10 -6.51
C LEU A 32 -18.99 -9.30 -7.43
N SER A 33 -19.14 -9.00 -8.72
CA SER A 33 -18.37 -9.73 -9.73
C SER A 33 -17.39 -8.74 -10.34
N GLU A 34 -16.35 -8.43 -9.58
CA GLU A 34 -15.16 -7.77 -10.14
C GLU A 34 -14.45 -8.83 -10.97
N LYS A 35 -14.85 -8.92 -12.23
CA LYS A 35 -14.06 -9.57 -13.27
C LYS A 35 -12.77 -8.77 -13.35
N LEU A 36 -11.77 -9.21 -12.58
CA LEU A 36 -10.38 -8.82 -12.77
C LEU A 36 -9.96 -9.34 -14.14
N ASP A 37 -10.28 -8.58 -15.19
CA ASP A 37 -9.48 -8.55 -16.41
C ASP A 37 -8.11 -8.04 -15.96
N ILE A 38 -7.26 -8.96 -15.49
CA ILE A 38 -5.82 -8.77 -15.40
C ILE A 38 -5.29 -8.83 -16.83
N ASP A 39 -5.78 -7.93 -17.68
CA ASP A 39 -4.99 -7.48 -18.80
C ASP A 39 -3.85 -6.67 -18.19
N PHE A 40 -2.65 -7.12 -18.52
CA PHE A 40 -1.35 -6.64 -18.09
C PHE A 40 -1.21 -5.12 -18.29
N VAL A 41 -1.81 -4.33 -17.40
CA VAL A 41 -1.47 -2.92 -17.27
C VAL A 41 -0.12 -2.90 -16.58
N ASN A 42 0.92 -2.70 -17.38
CA ASN A 42 2.26 -2.36 -16.92
C ASN A 42 2.25 -0.94 -16.31
N GLN A 43 1.34 -0.71 -15.35
CA GLN A 43 1.33 0.48 -14.53
C GLN A 43 2.48 0.30 -13.56
N SER A 44 3.60 0.94 -13.89
CA SER A 44 4.57 1.38 -12.91
C SER A 44 3.79 1.90 -11.71
N THR A 45 3.80 1.15 -10.62
CA THR A 45 3.24 1.57 -9.34
C THR A 45 4.11 2.70 -8.83
N LEU A 46 3.94 3.89 -9.41
CA LEU A 46 4.36 5.14 -8.81
C LEU A 46 3.42 5.37 -7.64
N VAL A 47 3.75 4.74 -6.52
CA VAL A 47 3.19 5.12 -5.23
C VAL A 47 3.60 6.58 -5.05
N ALA A 48 2.65 7.49 -5.28
CA ALA A 48 2.83 8.91 -5.04
C ALA A 48 2.92 9.13 -3.53
N THR A 49 4.09 8.84 -2.94
CA THR A 49 4.41 9.33 -1.60
C THR A 49 4.35 10.85 -1.68
N ALA A 50 3.35 11.44 -1.02
CA ALA A 50 3.23 12.88 -0.90
C ALA A 50 4.57 13.48 -0.45
N PRO A 51 4.93 14.70 -0.88
CA PRO A 51 6.16 15.34 -0.45
C PRO A 51 6.15 15.56 1.07
N LEU A 52 6.92 14.74 1.79
CA LEU A 52 7.12 14.84 3.23
C LEU A 52 8.44 15.57 3.51
N PRO A 53 8.53 16.32 4.63
CA PRO A 53 9.80 16.92 5.06
C PRO A 53 10.87 15.82 5.29
N PRO A 54 12.17 16.16 5.17
CA PRO A 54 13.23 15.22 5.45
C PRO A 54 13.10 14.62 6.86
N SER A 55 13.25 13.30 6.95
CA SER A 55 13.08 12.57 8.20
C SER A 55 14.28 11.68 8.47
N LEU A 56 14.71 11.64 9.74
CA LEU A 56 15.82 10.83 10.20
C LEU A 56 15.29 9.63 10.98
N VAL A 57 15.56 8.42 10.50
CA VAL A 57 15.03 7.17 11.07
C VAL A 57 16.18 6.22 11.42
N PRO A 58 16.19 5.60 12.61
CA PRO A 58 17.19 4.59 12.95
C PRO A 58 16.99 3.32 12.10
N ALA A 59 18.09 2.71 11.66
CA ALA A 59 18.09 1.47 10.90
C ALA A 59 19.35 0.64 11.18
N VAL A 60 19.42 -0.57 10.60
CA VAL A 60 20.59 -1.44 10.69
C VAL A 60 21.03 -1.81 9.27
N LEU A 61 22.25 -1.41 8.89
CA LEU A 61 22.86 -1.75 7.60
C LEU A 61 24.12 -2.58 7.84
N GLY A 62 24.18 -3.79 7.28
CA GLY A 62 25.31 -4.70 7.46
C GLY A 62 25.61 -5.03 8.93
N GLY A 63 24.57 -5.12 9.76
CA GLY A 63 24.69 -5.38 11.20
C GLY A 63 25.15 -4.18 12.03
N LYS A 64 25.36 -3.01 11.43
CA LYS A 64 25.74 -1.78 12.14
C LYS A 64 24.53 -0.84 12.27
N PRO A 65 24.30 -0.25 13.46
CA PRO A 65 23.27 0.75 13.64
C PRO A 65 23.64 2.01 12.86
N VAL A 66 22.68 2.55 12.11
CA VAL A 66 22.83 3.76 11.29
C VAL A 66 21.57 4.60 11.41
N TYR A 67 21.68 5.87 11.01
CA TYR A 67 20.51 6.73 10.80
C TYR A 67 20.34 6.99 9.30
N ILE A 68 19.13 6.75 8.79
CA ILE A 68 18.78 7.00 7.40
C ILE A 68 18.01 8.31 7.33
N LEU A 69 18.55 9.25 6.56
CA LEU A 69 17.87 10.49 6.21
C LEU A 69 17.09 10.30 4.91
N TYR A 70 15.76 10.28 4.99
CA TYR A 70 14.90 10.23 3.81
C TYR A 70 14.60 11.64 3.31
N VAL A 71 14.81 11.87 2.03
CA VAL A 71 14.48 13.12 1.33
C VAL A 71 13.55 12.79 0.18
N THR A 72 12.36 13.39 0.16
CA THR A 72 11.31 13.04 -0.81
C THR A 72 11.29 13.95 -2.04
N ARG A 73 11.83 15.18 -1.92
CA ARG A 73 11.89 16.15 -3.03
C ARG A 73 13.34 16.41 -3.43
N SER A 74 13.58 16.46 -4.74
CA SER A 74 14.89 16.81 -5.30
C SER A 74 15.36 18.24 -4.99
N GLN A 75 14.46 19.09 -4.50
CA GLN A 75 14.70 20.51 -4.22
C GLN A 75 14.91 20.79 -2.73
N ASP A 76 14.70 19.78 -1.87
CA ASP A 76 14.91 19.94 -0.44
C ASP A 76 16.41 20.11 -0.16
N THR A 77 16.75 21.13 0.63
CA THR A 77 18.12 21.38 1.08
C THR A 77 18.27 20.86 2.51
N VAL A 78 19.26 20.00 2.75
CA VAL A 78 19.56 19.50 4.10
C VAL A 78 20.92 19.98 4.54
N LEU A 79 20.96 20.63 5.70
CA LEU A 79 22.20 21.00 6.37
C LEU A 79 22.63 19.88 7.32
N VAL A 80 23.78 19.28 7.07
CA VAL A 80 24.38 18.30 8.01
C VAL A 80 25.68 18.86 8.57
N ARG A 81 25.84 18.79 9.90
CA ARG A 81 27.02 19.26 10.61
C ARG A 81 27.69 18.09 11.30
N CYS A 82 28.98 17.93 11.05
CA CYS A 82 29.84 17.10 11.87
C CYS A 82 30.29 17.89 13.11
N TYR A 83 30.74 17.18 14.14
CA TYR A 83 31.34 17.81 15.31
C TYR A 83 32.62 18.58 14.91
N PRO A 84 33.05 19.57 15.73
CA PRO A 84 34.30 20.30 15.48
C PRO A 84 35.48 19.35 15.24
N GLY A 85 36.30 19.67 14.24
CA GLY A 85 37.43 18.84 13.81
C GLY A 85 37.07 17.71 12.83
N TYR A 86 35.81 17.63 12.39
CA TYR A 86 35.37 16.68 11.38
C TYR A 86 34.61 17.36 10.23
N GLU A 87 34.77 16.82 9.03
CA GLU A 87 34.10 17.25 7.81
C GLU A 87 33.17 16.20 7.22
N PRO A 88 31.99 16.62 6.71
CA PRO A 88 31.04 15.72 6.09
C PRO A 88 31.53 15.28 4.71
N THR A 89 31.63 13.97 4.51
CA THR A 89 31.93 13.35 3.21
C THR A 89 30.78 12.47 2.77
N ILE A 90 30.36 12.57 1.51
CA ILE A 90 29.24 11.79 0.97
C ILE A 90 29.73 10.89 -0.17
N ALA A 91 29.38 9.61 -0.11
CA ALA A 91 29.57 8.66 -1.20
C ALA A 91 28.20 8.21 -1.71
N VAL A 92 27.86 8.57 -2.94
CA VAL A 92 26.57 8.26 -3.57
C VAL A 92 26.67 6.97 -4.37
N ARG A 93 25.66 6.11 -4.27
CA ARG A 93 25.51 4.87 -5.01
C ARG A 93 24.05 4.65 -5.45
N ALA A 94 23.83 3.65 -6.29
CA ALA A 94 22.47 3.23 -6.64
C ALA A 94 21.74 2.70 -5.40
N MET A 95 20.45 3.00 -5.27
CA MET A 95 19.62 2.47 -4.19
C MET A 95 19.34 0.98 -4.45
N GLY A 96 19.67 0.13 -3.46
CA GLY A 96 19.62 -1.32 -3.60
C GLY A 96 20.79 -1.91 -4.42
N SER A 97 20.87 -3.24 -4.52
CA SER A 97 21.96 -3.96 -5.19
C SER A 97 21.99 -3.83 -6.73
N ASN A 98 21.20 -2.91 -7.32
CA ASN A 98 21.12 -2.73 -8.77
C ASN A 98 22.00 -1.56 -9.23
N PRO A 99 23.18 -1.82 -9.83
CA PRO A 99 24.08 -0.76 -10.29
C PRO A 99 23.51 0.08 -11.44
N ASN A 100 22.43 -0.36 -12.10
CA ASN A 100 21.80 0.33 -13.24
C ASN A 100 20.58 1.17 -12.84
N ALA A 101 20.23 1.26 -11.55
CA ALA A 101 19.10 2.07 -11.11
C ALA A 101 19.40 3.57 -11.34
N LYS A 102 18.81 4.15 -12.39
CA LYS A 102 19.01 5.56 -12.77
C LYS A 102 18.19 6.54 -11.92
N THR A 103 17.12 6.08 -11.29
CA THR A 103 16.06 6.93 -10.71
C THR A 103 16.20 7.13 -9.21
N GLN A 104 16.68 6.14 -8.47
CA GLN A 104 16.82 6.19 -7.01
C GLN A 104 18.30 6.03 -6.62
N LYS A 105 18.82 7.02 -5.91
CA LYS A 105 20.20 7.03 -5.39
C LYS A 105 20.16 7.08 -3.87
N GLU A 106 21.10 6.39 -3.25
CA GLU A 106 21.35 6.48 -1.81
C GLU A 106 22.79 6.96 -1.59
N GLY A 107 23.04 7.64 -0.47
CA GLY A 107 24.38 8.09 -0.12
C GLY A 107 24.73 7.68 1.29
N VAL A 108 25.97 7.27 1.51
CA VAL A 108 26.52 7.13 2.87
C VAL A 108 27.27 8.42 3.19
N MET A 109 26.79 9.12 4.21
CA MET A 109 27.49 10.27 4.77
C MET A 109 28.37 9.81 5.94
N THR A 110 29.64 10.21 5.92
CA THR A 110 30.60 9.95 7.00
C THR A 110 31.29 11.25 7.42
N CYS A 111 31.42 11.47 8.72
CA CYS A 111 32.25 12.55 9.27
C CYS A 111 33.69 12.05 9.37
N ARG A 112 34.61 12.64 8.61
CA ARG A 112 36.05 12.30 8.66
C ARG A 112 36.83 13.43 9.35
N PRO A 113 37.96 13.15 10.02
CA PRO A 113 38.79 14.22 10.56
C PRO A 113 39.14 15.24 9.48
N SER A 114 38.97 16.52 9.79
CA SER A 114 39.47 17.61 8.95
C SER A 114 41.01 17.49 8.88
N ALA A 115 41.55 17.47 7.66
CA ALA A 115 42.99 17.33 7.42
C ALA A 115 43.76 18.59 7.84
#